data_AF-A0A6P0IDD2-F1
#
_entry.id   AF-A0A6P0IDD2-F1
#
_cell.length_a   1.000
_cell.length_b   1.000
_cell.length_c   1.000
_cell.angle_alpha   90.00
_cell.angle_beta   90.00
_cell.angle_gamma   90.00
#
_symmetry.space_group_name_H-M   'P 1'
#
loop_
_entity.id
_entity.type
_entity.pdbx_description
1 polymer ?
#
loop_
_entity_poly.entity_id
_entity_poly.type
_entity_poly.pdbx_seq_one_letter_code
_entity_poly.pdbx_strand_id
1 'polypeptide(L)'
;MKRLVVCCDGTWQDLSSTYPTNVVKIAQAVKPLGSDGILQIVFYDEGIGTEDSLKSKLFGGAFGRGIDSNIQDAYRFLCLNYVPGDEIYLFGFSRGAYTVRSLAGMIYNSGLLSRSEIRKAPEAYELYRSRDIKPNHQQMVAFREKYGERVPITLLGCWDTVGSLGIPNLSPFLRFDKKVNEKYRFHDTSLSPIIKHGLHAVSIDEQRKVFDVTPMDKSDLKVLEVWFPGVHGSVGGGSQEQSGLSDCALQWMMDSIGKIGLGLEFDPSAIPTGINIDYEIDFNNDLGLFKFTGTKEREISDKFRLHESVRERWLRRPDYRPSNLPKKHVSRLNQLLEQKQQK
;
A
#
# COMPACT_ATOMS: atom_id res chain seq x y z
N MET A 1 -21.28 2.15 16.40
CA MET A 1 -19.85 2.36 16.08
C MET A 1 -19.27 1.02 15.67
N LYS A 2 -18.50 1.00 14.59
CA LYS A 2 -17.77 -0.16 14.06
C LYS A 2 -16.49 0.29 13.38
N ARG A 3 -15.56 -0.64 13.20
CA ARG A 3 -14.31 -0.46 12.44
C ARG A 3 -14.49 -1.09 11.07
N LEU A 4 -14.47 -0.28 10.02
CA LEU A 4 -14.50 -0.75 8.63
C LEU A 4 -13.07 -0.86 8.13
N VAL A 5 -12.65 -2.08 7.79
CA VAL A 5 -11.30 -2.40 7.35
C VAL A 5 -11.33 -2.76 5.86
N VAL A 6 -10.69 -1.95 5.02
CA VAL A 6 -10.58 -2.19 3.58
C VAL A 6 -9.16 -2.65 3.28
N CYS A 7 -9.03 -3.86 2.75
CA CYS A 7 -7.78 -4.48 2.38
C CYS A 7 -7.76 -4.68 0.85
N CYS A 8 -6.90 -3.94 0.14
CA CYS A 8 -6.73 -4.08 -1.31
C CYS A 8 -5.33 -4.62 -1.62
N ASP A 9 -5.25 -5.78 -2.27
CA ASP A 9 -3.98 -6.40 -2.59
C ASP A 9 -3.40 -5.90 -3.94
N GLY A 10 -2.13 -6.21 -4.18
CA GLY A 10 -1.51 -6.03 -5.48
C GLY A 10 -2.01 -7.08 -6.47
N THR A 11 -2.44 -6.64 -7.65
CA THR A 11 -2.38 -7.41 -8.94
C THR A 11 -1.33 -8.52 -9.04
N TRP A 12 -1.75 -9.64 -9.63
CA TRP A 12 -1.02 -10.92 -9.77
C TRP A 12 -0.85 -11.70 -8.47
N GLN A 13 -1.47 -11.26 -7.38
CA GLN A 13 -1.60 -12.08 -6.18
C GLN A 13 -2.82 -12.97 -6.34
N ASP A 14 -2.65 -14.22 -5.94
CA ASP A 14 -3.65 -15.27 -6.03
C ASP A 14 -3.84 -15.79 -4.60
N LEU A 15 -5.06 -15.76 -4.09
CA LEU A 15 -5.42 -16.32 -2.79
C LEU A 15 -5.13 -17.83 -2.72
N SER A 16 -4.98 -18.50 -3.86
CA SER A 16 -4.53 -19.90 -3.94
C SER A 16 -3.03 -20.07 -3.65
N SER A 17 -2.26 -18.98 -3.64
CA SER A 17 -0.84 -19.00 -3.24
C SER A 17 -0.71 -19.50 -1.81
N THR A 18 0.20 -20.46 -1.60
CA THR A 18 0.55 -20.96 -0.27
C THR A 18 1.26 -19.91 0.60
N TYR A 19 1.76 -18.83 -0.01
CA TYR A 19 2.43 -17.72 0.68
C TYR A 19 1.68 -16.42 0.41
N PRO A 20 0.75 -16.03 1.30
CA PRO A 20 -0.07 -14.85 1.10
C PRO A 20 0.74 -13.55 1.26
N THR A 21 0.18 -12.45 0.77
CA THR A 21 0.70 -11.10 1.03
C THR A 21 0.40 -10.66 2.46
N ASN A 22 1.07 -9.59 2.89
CA ASN A 22 0.78 -8.93 4.16
C ASN A 22 -0.64 -8.35 4.20
N VAL A 23 -1.25 -8.02 3.06
CA VAL A 23 -2.66 -7.56 3.01
C VAL A 23 -3.60 -8.70 3.36
N VAL A 24 -3.39 -9.89 2.79
CA VAL A 24 -4.16 -11.10 3.14
C VAL A 24 -3.92 -11.47 4.59
N LYS A 25 -2.67 -11.46 5.06
CA LYS A 25 -2.35 -11.76 6.47
C LYS A 25 -3.04 -10.79 7.44
N ILE A 26 -3.13 -9.50 7.11
CA ILE A 26 -3.91 -8.53 7.89
C ILE A 26 -5.40 -8.85 7.84
N ALA A 27 -5.96 -9.12 6.66
CA ALA A 27 -7.38 -9.48 6.52
C ALA A 27 -7.74 -10.74 7.33
N GLN A 28 -6.85 -11.72 7.40
CA GLN A 28 -6.97 -12.92 8.23
C GLN A 28 -6.86 -12.62 9.72
N ALA A 29 -5.91 -11.76 10.10
CA ALA A 29 -5.61 -11.50 11.50
C ALA A 29 -6.61 -10.55 12.17
N VAL A 30 -7.31 -9.66 11.45
CA VAL A 30 -8.26 -8.73 12.08
C VAL A 30 -9.34 -9.52 12.85
N LYS A 31 -9.44 -9.29 14.15
CA LYS A 31 -10.47 -9.95 14.98
C LYS A 31 -11.87 -9.48 14.55
N PRO A 32 -12.87 -10.35 14.40
CA PRO A 32 -14.23 -9.91 14.08
C PRO A 32 -14.86 -8.98 15.14
N LEU A 33 -14.46 -9.15 16.41
CA LEU A 33 -14.90 -8.35 17.55
C LEU A 33 -13.68 -7.95 18.39
N GLY A 34 -13.48 -6.64 18.58
CA GLY A 34 -12.47 -6.11 19.49
C GLY A 34 -12.79 -6.41 20.95
N SER A 35 -11.80 -6.35 21.83
CA SER A 35 -12.00 -6.54 23.28
C SER A 35 -12.89 -5.45 23.91
N ASP A 36 -13.00 -4.31 23.23
CA ASP A 36 -13.91 -3.21 23.55
C ASP A 36 -15.36 -3.43 23.07
N GLY A 37 -15.67 -4.59 22.48
CA GLY A 37 -16.99 -4.92 21.96
C GLY A 37 -17.35 -4.24 20.64
N ILE A 38 -16.39 -3.57 19.98
CA ILE A 38 -16.61 -2.94 18.67
C ILE A 38 -16.35 -3.94 17.55
N LEU A 39 -17.32 -4.09 16.64
CA LEU A 39 -17.19 -4.96 15.46
C LEU A 39 -16.12 -4.41 14.51
N GLN A 40 -15.29 -5.31 13.96
CA GLN A 40 -14.29 -4.98 12.94
C GLN A 40 -14.64 -5.74 11.65
N ILE A 41 -15.22 -5.02 10.68
CA ILE A 41 -15.76 -5.59 9.44
C ILE A 41 -14.73 -5.43 8.33
N VAL A 42 -14.28 -6.55 7.79
CA VAL A 42 -13.27 -6.60 6.73
C VAL A 42 -13.93 -6.68 5.35
N PHE A 43 -13.47 -5.82 4.44
CA PHE A 43 -13.62 -5.95 3.01
C PHE A 43 -12.25 -6.28 2.42
N TYR A 44 -12.16 -7.36 1.66
CA TYR A 44 -10.94 -7.77 0.98
C TYR A 44 -11.15 -7.75 -0.54
N ASP A 45 -10.18 -7.18 -1.24
CA ASP A 45 -10.08 -7.13 -2.69
C ASP A 45 -8.73 -7.72 -3.12
N GLU A 46 -8.78 -8.75 -3.96
CA GLU A 46 -7.63 -9.54 -4.41
C GLU A 46 -6.75 -8.82 -5.44
N GLY A 47 -7.17 -7.63 -5.91
CA GLY A 47 -6.53 -6.95 -7.02
C GLY A 47 -7.01 -7.46 -8.39
N ILE A 48 -6.37 -6.99 -9.46
CA ILE A 48 -6.72 -7.40 -10.84
C ILE A 48 -5.97 -8.68 -11.22
N GLY A 49 -6.69 -9.67 -11.75
CA GLY A 49 -6.11 -10.81 -12.45
C GLY A 49 -6.68 -12.19 -12.11
N THR A 50 -7.71 -12.29 -11.26
CA THR A 50 -8.14 -13.58 -10.69
C THR A 50 -9.42 -14.19 -11.28
N GLU A 51 -10.01 -13.61 -12.33
CA GLU A 51 -11.05 -14.29 -13.13
C GLU A 51 -10.53 -14.74 -14.49
N ASP A 52 -10.76 -16.03 -14.79
CA ASP A 52 -10.53 -16.80 -16.02
C ASP A 52 -10.01 -16.02 -17.25
N SER A 53 -8.68 -15.99 -17.41
CA SER A 53 -8.04 -16.66 -18.56
C SER A 53 -6.56 -16.33 -18.62
N LEU A 54 -5.76 -17.34 -18.95
CA LEU A 54 -4.38 -17.23 -19.42
C LEU A 54 -4.21 -16.26 -20.63
N LYS A 55 -5.30 -15.69 -21.20
CA LYS A 55 -5.30 -14.72 -22.30
C LYS A 55 -5.32 -13.26 -21.85
N SER A 56 -5.70 -12.94 -20.61
CA SER A 56 -5.71 -11.56 -20.09
C SER A 56 -4.34 -11.08 -19.59
N LYS A 57 -3.33 -11.97 -19.59
CA LYS A 57 -1.99 -11.75 -19.05
C LYS A 57 -1.17 -10.64 -19.73
N LEU A 58 -1.66 -10.03 -20.82
CA LEU A 58 -0.87 -9.15 -21.68
C LEU A 58 -1.53 -7.82 -22.13
N PHE A 59 -2.58 -7.31 -21.47
CA PHE A 59 -3.27 -6.11 -21.99
C PHE A 59 -3.46 -4.98 -20.96
N GLY A 60 -2.70 -3.90 -21.15
CA GLY A 60 -2.72 -2.68 -20.34
C GLY A 60 -4.04 -1.90 -20.30
N GLY A 61 -5.01 -2.20 -21.17
CA GLY A 61 -6.33 -1.56 -21.16
C GLY A 61 -7.38 -2.20 -20.23
N ALA A 62 -7.24 -3.49 -19.90
CA ALA A 62 -8.06 -4.15 -18.89
C ALA A 62 -7.58 -3.82 -17.48
N PHE A 63 -6.28 -3.60 -17.35
CA PHE A 63 -5.61 -3.28 -16.09
C PHE A 63 -6.03 -1.93 -15.49
N GLY A 64 -6.08 -0.86 -16.28
CA GLY A 64 -6.59 0.42 -15.76
C GLY A 64 -8.06 0.32 -15.29
N ARG A 65 -8.89 -0.39 -16.08
CA ARG A 65 -10.31 -0.62 -15.75
C ARG A 65 -10.50 -1.45 -14.48
N GLY A 66 -9.62 -2.41 -14.21
CA GLY A 66 -9.67 -3.18 -12.97
C GLY A 66 -9.42 -2.31 -11.73
N ILE A 67 -8.37 -1.47 -11.73
CA ILE A 67 -8.11 -0.55 -10.60
C ILE A 67 -9.28 0.43 -10.43
N ASP A 68 -9.84 0.95 -11.53
CA ASP A 68 -11.03 1.80 -11.49
C ASP A 68 -12.24 1.07 -10.82
N SER A 69 -12.39 -0.24 -11.04
CA SER A 69 -13.40 -1.07 -10.35
C SER A 69 -13.09 -1.20 -8.87
N ASN A 70 -11.89 -1.63 -8.50
CA ASN A 70 -11.52 -1.92 -7.11
C ASN A 70 -11.67 -0.68 -6.20
N ILE A 71 -11.32 0.51 -6.72
CA ILE A 71 -11.56 1.79 -6.01
C ILE A 71 -13.06 1.99 -5.78
N GLN A 72 -13.88 1.81 -6.81
CA GLN A 72 -15.33 2.01 -6.71
C GLN A 72 -16.00 0.92 -5.85
N ASP A 73 -15.50 -0.30 -5.85
CA ASP A 73 -16.04 -1.42 -5.06
C ASP A 73 -15.80 -1.17 -3.57
N ALA A 74 -14.58 -0.81 -3.19
CA ALA A 74 -14.26 -0.39 -1.83
C ALA A 74 -15.03 0.88 -1.42
N TYR A 75 -15.19 1.86 -2.34
CA TYR A 75 -15.98 3.06 -2.08
C TYR A 75 -17.45 2.73 -1.83
N ARG A 76 -18.05 1.83 -2.63
CA ARG A 76 -19.44 1.38 -2.45
C ARG A 76 -19.60 0.61 -1.15
N PHE A 77 -18.65 -0.24 -0.79
CA PHE A 77 -18.62 -0.91 0.52
C PHE A 77 -18.70 0.11 1.66
N LEU A 78 -17.86 1.15 1.64
CA LEU A 78 -17.90 2.19 2.67
C LEU A 78 -19.21 2.98 2.66
N CYS A 79 -19.71 3.42 1.50
CA CYS A 79 -20.98 4.16 1.40
C CYS A 79 -22.18 3.38 1.95
N LEU A 80 -22.19 2.04 1.79
CA LEU A 80 -23.30 1.20 2.22
C LEU A 80 -23.24 0.81 3.69
N ASN A 81 -22.06 0.86 4.32
CA ASN A 81 -21.84 0.34 5.67
C ASN A 81 -21.52 1.43 6.70
N TYR A 82 -20.88 2.54 6.32
CA TYR A 82 -20.50 3.60 7.25
C TYR A 82 -21.71 4.29 7.87
N VAL A 83 -21.63 4.50 9.19
CA VAL A 83 -22.48 5.46 9.91
C VAL A 83 -21.61 6.44 10.69
N PRO A 84 -22.10 7.66 10.98
CA PRO A 84 -21.33 8.64 11.74
C PRO A 84 -20.76 8.06 13.04
N GLY A 85 -19.46 8.26 13.23
CA GLY A 85 -18.70 7.74 14.37
C GLY A 85 -17.95 6.43 14.09
N ASP A 86 -18.19 5.76 12.97
CA ASP A 86 -17.39 4.60 12.58
C ASP A 86 -15.95 4.98 12.23
N GLU A 87 -15.04 4.02 12.39
CA GLU A 87 -13.62 4.18 12.07
C GLU A 87 -13.31 3.47 10.75
N ILE A 88 -12.46 4.08 9.91
CA ILE A 88 -12.06 3.51 8.62
C ILE A 88 -10.56 3.25 8.61
N TYR A 89 -10.19 2.00 8.36
CA TYR A 89 -8.81 1.52 8.22
C TYR A 89 -8.61 1.04 6.80
N LEU A 90 -7.61 1.58 6.12
CA LEU A 90 -7.29 1.22 4.74
C LEU A 90 -5.92 0.57 4.68
N PHE A 91 -5.83 -0.60 4.07
CA PHE A 91 -4.60 -1.36 3.89
C PHE A 91 -4.39 -1.68 2.42
N GLY A 92 -3.17 -1.49 1.92
CA GLY A 92 -2.85 -1.98 0.60
C GLY A 92 -1.38 -2.18 0.32
N PHE A 93 -1.09 -3.10 -0.60
CA PHE A 93 0.25 -3.39 -1.08
C PHE A 93 0.37 -3.05 -2.55
N SER A 94 1.49 -2.45 -2.98
CA SER A 94 1.79 -2.21 -4.39
C SER A 94 0.73 -1.33 -5.06
N ARG A 95 -0.02 -1.87 -6.03
CA ARG A 95 -1.17 -1.20 -6.66
C ARG A 95 -2.41 -1.22 -5.79
N GLY A 96 -2.55 -2.17 -4.87
CA GLY A 96 -3.53 -2.09 -3.80
C GLY A 96 -3.30 -0.88 -2.88
N ALA A 97 -2.03 -0.53 -2.62
CA ALA A 97 -1.68 0.71 -1.92
C ALA A 97 -2.09 1.96 -2.73
N TYR A 98 -1.91 1.93 -4.06
CA TYR A 98 -2.45 2.96 -4.96
C TYR A 98 -3.99 3.04 -4.88
N THR A 99 -4.68 1.90 -4.87
CA THR A 99 -6.14 1.81 -4.74
C THR A 99 -6.63 2.46 -3.46
N VAL A 100 -6.10 2.10 -2.29
CA VAL A 100 -6.55 2.70 -1.03
C VAL A 100 -6.17 4.16 -0.87
N ARG A 101 -5.02 4.60 -1.41
CA ARG A 101 -4.66 6.02 -1.49
C ARG A 101 -5.64 6.80 -2.38
N SER A 102 -6.03 6.23 -3.51
CA SER A 102 -6.99 6.83 -4.44
C SER A 102 -8.39 6.88 -3.83
N LEU A 103 -8.79 5.83 -3.10
CA LEU A 103 -10.03 5.79 -2.34
C LEU A 103 -10.10 6.91 -1.30
N ALA A 104 -9.04 7.11 -0.51
CA ALA A 104 -8.97 8.22 0.43
C ALA A 104 -9.05 9.59 -0.29
N GLY A 105 -8.36 9.72 -1.43
CA GLY A 105 -8.47 10.90 -2.29
C GLY A 105 -9.89 11.15 -2.81
N MET A 106 -10.58 10.09 -3.24
CA MET A 106 -11.97 10.16 -3.71
C MET A 106 -12.92 10.60 -2.60
N ILE A 107 -12.81 10.03 -1.40
CA ILE A 107 -13.61 10.41 -0.23
C ILE A 107 -13.35 11.88 0.15
N TYR A 108 -12.11 12.35 0.08
CA TYR A 108 -11.80 13.75 0.33
C TYR A 108 -12.39 14.71 -0.70
N ASN A 109 -12.35 14.34 -1.97
CA ASN A 109 -12.87 15.17 -3.06
C ASN A 109 -14.40 15.15 -3.06
N SER A 110 -14.96 13.99 -3.40
CA SER A 110 -16.39 13.79 -3.69
C SER A 110 -17.23 13.60 -2.43
N GLY A 111 -16.61 13.38 -1.27
CA GLY A 111 -17.29 12.91 -0.06
C GLY A 111 -17.48 11.40 -0.07
N LEU A 112 -17.87 10.83 1.07
CA LEU A 112 -18.49 9.51 1.14
C LEU A 112 -20.00 9.71 0.98
N LEU A 113 -20.60 9.06 -0.03
CA LEU A 113 -22.03 9.20 -0.31
C LEU A 113 -22.85 8.62 0.84
N SER A 114 -23.99 9.25 1.11
CA SER A 114 -25.01 8.62 1.94
C SER A 114 -25.57 7.38 1.23
N ARG A 115 -26.07 6.42 2.01
CA ARG A 115 -26.55 5.12 1.50
C ARG A 115 -27.63 5.27 0.42
N SER A 116 -28.52 6.25 0.52
CA SER A 116 -29.58 6.49 -0.48
C SER A 116 -29.03 6.97 -1.82
N GLU A 117 -27.86 7.61 -1.82
CA GLU A 117 -27.24 8.23 -2.99
C GLU A 117 -26.22 7.31 -3.68
N ILE A 118 -26.16 6.02 -3.33
CA ILE A 118 -25.17 5.07 -3.89
C ILE A 118 -25.13 5.03 -5.42
N ARG A 119 -26.26 5.34 -6.08
CA ARG A 119 -26.35 5.41 -7.55
C ARG A 119 -25.53 6.55 -8.16
N LYS A 120 -25.02 7.47 -7.34
CA LYS A 120 -24.11 8.57 -7.70
C LYS A 120 -22.63 8.18 -7.63
N ALA A 121 -22.29 6.96 -7.21
CA ALA A 121 -20.90 6.52 -7.13
C ALA A 121 -20.12 6.68 -8.46
N PRO A 122 -20.68 6.36 -9.64
CA PRO A 122 -19.99 6.60 -10.91
C PRO A 122 -19.72 8.10 -11.17
N GLU A 123 -20.69 8.97 -10.87
CA GLU A 123 -20.54 10.42 -11.00
C GLU A 123 -19.47 10.96 -10.03
N ALA A 124 -19.49 10.50 -8.78
CA ALA A 124 -18.47 10.83 -7.77
C ALA A 124 -17.07 10.44 -8.24
N TYR A 125 -16.94 9.29 -8.91
CA TYR A 125 -15.68 8.78 -9.44
C TYR A 125 -15.16 9.63 -10.61
N GLU A 126 -16.02 9.94 -11.58
CA GLU A 126 -15.68 10.79 -12.72
C GLU A 126 -15.26 12.20 -12.27
N LEU A 127 -15.96 12.77 -11.28
CA LEU A 127 -15.59 14.05 -10.69
C LEU A 127 -14.20 13.99 -10.02
N TYR A 128 -13.91 12.93 -9.27
CA TYR A 128 -12.60 12.71 -8.65
C TYR A 128 -11.49 12.55 -9.70
N ARG A 129 -11.78 11.85 -10.80
CA ARG A 129 -10.82 11.60 -11.89
C ARG A 129 -10.64 12.78 -12.84
N SER A 130 -11.48 13.80 -12.75
CA SER A 130 -11.29 15.04 -13.50
C SER A 130 -10.04 15.77 -13.01
N ARG A 131 -9.19 16.21 -13.94
CA ARG A 131 -8.00 16.99 -13.61
C ARG A 131 -8.31 18.47 -13.35
N ASP A 132 -9.40 18.95 -13.92
CA ASP A 132 -9.84 20.34 -13.85
C ASP A 132 -10.66 20.63 -12.59
N ILE A 133 -11.29 19.59 -12.02
CA ILE A 133 -12.12 19.71 -10.83
C ILE A 133 -11.29 19.37 -9.59
N LYS A 134 -10.94 20.40 -8.82
CA LYS A 134 -10.20 20.29 -7.55
C LYS A 134 -11.14 20.16 -6.35
N PRO A 135 -10.66 19.74 -5.16
CA PRO A 135 -11.51 19.55 -3.98
C PRO A 135 -12.35 20.77 -3.55
N ASN A 136 -11.88 21.99 -3.89
CA ASN A 136 -12.52 23.28 -3.59
C ASN A 136 -13.30 23.88 -4.78
N HIS A 137 -13.32 23.20 -5.93
CA HIS A 137 -14.09 23.64 -7.09
C HIS A 137 -15.60 23.62 -6.76
N GLN A 138 -16.34 24.64 -7.20
CA GLN A 138 -17.76 24.82 -6.83
C GLN A 138 -18.60 23.58 -7.12
N GLN A 139 -18.41 22.94 -8.27
CA GLN A 139 -19.10 21.69 -8.62
C GLN A 139 -18.82 20.55 -7.64
N MET A 140 -17.56 20.40 -7.18
CA MET A 140 -17.18 19.34 -6.24
C MET A 140 -17.74 19.62 -4.84
N VAL A 141 -17.72 20.88 -4.42
CA VAL A 141 -18.30 21.32 -3.15
C VAL A 141 -19.80 21.06 -3.14
N ALA A 142 -20.52 21.51 -4.17
CA ALA A 142 -21.96 21.31 -4.28
C ALA A 142 -22.35 19.83 -4.40
N PHE A 143 -21.59 19.03 -5.14
CA PHE A 143 -21.82 17.58 -5.23
C PHE A 143 -21.71 16.92 -3.86
N ARG A 144 -20.64 17.25 -3.13
CA ARG A 144 -20.42 16.72 -1.78
C ARG A 144 -21.54 17.16 -0.85
N GLU A 145 -21.79 18.46 -0.69
CA GLU A 145 -22.85 18.99 0.19
C GLU A 145 -24.22 18.38 -0.07
N LYS A 146 -24.51 18.02 -1.32
CA LYS A 146 -25.78 17.42 -1.70
C LYS A 146 -25.88 15.92 -1.41
N TYR A 147 -24.81 15.15 -1.67
CA TYR A 147 -24.91 13.69 -1.71
C TYR A 147 -24.08 12.96 -0.64
N GLY A 148 -23.14 13.62 0.02
CA GLY A 148 -22.22 12.98 0.97
C GLY A 148 -21.43 13.96 1.85
N GLU A 149 -20.40 13.46 2.52
CA GLU A 149 -19.57 14.29 3.40
C GLU A 149 -18.13 13.81 3.46
N ARG A 150 -17.22 14.68 3.92
CA ARG A 150 -15.83 14.25 4.18
C ARG A 150 -15.80 13.48 5.49
N VAL A 151 -15.57 12.18 5.41
CA VAL A 151 -15.37 11.33 6.59
C VAL A 151 -13.87 11.16 6.88
N PRO A 152 -13.45 11.14 8.14
CA PRO A 152 -12.06 10.90 8.49
C PRO A 152 -11.65 9.45 8.22
N ILE A 153 -10.45 9.27 7.68
CA ILE A 153 -9.78 7.97 7.59
C ILE A 153 -8.90 7.82 8.82
N THR A 154 -9.14 6.78 9.62
CA THR A 154 -8.43 6.57 10.89
C THR A 154 -7.00 6.13 10.63
N LEU A 155 -6.80 5.22 9.68
CA LEU A 155 -5.48 4.76 9.28
C LEU A 155 -5.42 4.51 7.77
N LEU A 156 -4.31 4.92 7.16
CA LEU A 156 -3.85 4.42 5.86
C LEU A 156 -2.54 3.67 6.05
N GLY A 157 -2.59 2.34 6.01
CA GLY A 157 -1.43 1.44 6.03
C GLY A 157 -1.07 0.98 4.63
N CYS A 158 0.18 1.17 4.21
CA CYS A 158 0.64 0.75 2.89
C CYS A 158 1.96 -0.02 2.97
N TRP A 159 2.07 -1.01 2.11
CA TRP A 159 3.34 -1.62 1.75
C TRP A 159 3.69 -1.21 0.32
N ASP A 160 4.85 -0.61 0.18
CA ASP A 160 5.58 -0.39 -1.06
C ASP A 160 4.74 0.15 -2.22
N THR A 161 4.15 1.34 -2.02
CA THR A 161 3.26 1.92 -3.04
C THR A 161 4.01 2.15 -4.36
N VAL A 162 3.43 1.67 -5.45
CA VAL A 162 3.90 1.97 -6.81
C VAL A 162 2.87 2.82 -7.56
N GLY A 163 3.29 4.00 -8.03
CA GLY A 163 2.40 5.03 -8.58
C GLY A 163 2.35 5.11 -10.11
N SER A 164 3.20 4.36 -10.80
CA SER A 164 3.03 4.11 -12.22
C SER A 164 2.07 2.93 -12.38
N LEU A 165 1.07 3.08 -13.25
CA LEU A 165 0.53 1.90 -13.93
C LEU A 165 1.64 1.38 -14.84
N GLY A 166 2.62 0.68 -14.27
CA GLY A 166 3.68 0.03 -15.01
C GLY A 166 3.07 -1.09 -15.86
N ILE A 167 2.44 -0.73 -16.97
CA ILE A 167 2.26 -1.63 -18.10
C ILE A 167 3.65 -1.66 -18.73
N PRO A 168 4.44 -2.73 -18.57
CA PRO A 168 5.68 -2.83 -19.31
C PRO A 168 5.34 -2.77 -20.81
N ASN A 169 6.03 -1.90 -21.56
CA ASN A 169 6.09 -2.00 -23.02
C ASN A 169 6.83 -3.30 -23.37
N LEU A 170 6.14 -4.43 -23.24
CA LEU A 170 6.67 -5.74 -23.63
C LEU A 170 6.74 -5.88 -25.16
N SER A 171 6.18 -4.92 -25.91
CA SER A 171 6.29 -4.85 -27.35
C SER A 171 6.71 -3.44 -27.79
N PRO A 172 7.86 -3.28 -28.48
CA PRO A 172 8.30 -2.02 -29.09
C PRO A 172 7.27 -1.41 -30.08
N PHE A 173 6.25 -2.17 -30.48
CA PHE A 173 5.25 -1.80 -31.48
C PHE A 173 3.95 -1.20 -30.90
N LEU A 174 3.63 -1.38 -29.61
CA LEU A 174 2.39 -0.85 -29.01
C LEU A 174 2.69 0.37 -28.13
N ARG A 175 2.72 1.57 -28.73
CA ARG A 175 2.88 2.86 -28.02
C ARG A 175 1.60 3.32 -27.28
N PHE A 176 0.99 2.46 -26.46
CA PHE A 176 -0.18 2.83 -25.65
C PHE A 176 0.25 3.21 -24.23
N ASP A 177 0.90 4.37 -24.04
CA ASP A 177 1.59 4.57 -22.75
C ASP A 177 1.45 5.95 -22.10
N LYS A 178 1.45 7.07 -22.84
CA LYS A 178 1.45 8.39 -22.19
C LYS A 178 0.11 8.79 -21.57
N LYS A 179 -1.00 8.68 -22.33
CA LYS A 179 -2.32 9.16 -21.88
C LYS A 179 -2.92 8.32 -20.75
N VAL A 180 -2.69 7.00 -20.77
CA VAL A 180 -3.13 6.10 -19.68
C VAL A 180 -2.29 6.40 -18.44
N ASN A 181 -0.96 6.42 -18.52
CA ASN A 181 -0.16 6.80 -17.36
C ASN A 181 -0.50 8.20 -16.83
N GLU A 182 -0.79 9.18 -17.69
CA GLU A 182 -1.28 10.48 -17.24
C GLU A 182 -2.61 10.37 -16.48
N LYS A 183 -3.63 9.68 -16.99
CA LYS A 183 -4.92 9.53 -16.29
C LYS A 183 -4.75 8.94 -14.87
N TYR A 184 -3.81 8.02 -14.69
CA TYR A 184 -3.62 7.28 -13.44
C TYR A 184 -2.41 7.73 -12.61
N ARG A 185 -1.69 8.77 -13.03
CA ARG A 185 -0.81 9.46 -12.09
C ARG A 185 -1.66 10.02 -10.97
N PHE A 186 -1.16 9.89 -9.73
CA PHE A 186 -1.78 10.50 -8.57
C PHE A 186 -2.16 11.96 -8.86
N HIS A 187 -3.43 12.30 -8.62
CA HIS A 187 -3.92 13.68 -8.71
C HIS A 187 -3.16 14.58 -7.74
N ASP A 188 -2.80 14.01 -6.58
CA ASP A 188 -1.91 14.56 -5.59
C ASP A 188 -1.17 13.40 -4.90
N THR A 189 0.16 13.48 -4.81
CA THR A 189 0.96 12.51 -4.06
C THR A 189 0.98 12.81 -2.56
N SER A 190 0.55 14.01 -2.16
CA SER A 190 0.38 14.41 -0.77
C SER A 190 -0.71 13.59 -0.09
N LEU A 191 -0.56 13.39 1.22
CA LEU A 191 -1.54 12.65 2.00
C LEU A 191 -2.82 13.49 2.13
N SER A 192 -3.98 12.87 1.92
CA SER A 192 -5.25 13.57 2.07
C SER A 192 -5.45 14.10 3.50
N PRO A 193 -5.92 15.35 3.70
CA PRO A 193 -6.10 15.93 5.04
C PRO A 193 -7.04 15.16 5.97
N ILE A 194 -7.91 14.31 5.42
CA ILE A 194 -8.83 13.47 6.20
C ILE A 194 -8.16 12.23 6.78
N ILE A 195 -6.91 11.93 6.41
CA ILE A 195 -6.14 10.83 6.98
C ILE A 195 -5.56 11.27 8.32
N LYS A 196 -5.92 10.55 9.39
CA LYS A 196 -5.44 10.80 10.76
C LYS A 196 -4.05 10.23 10.99
N HIS A 197 -3.78 9.03 10.48
CA HIS A 197 -2.50 8.34 10.60
C HIS A 197 -2.13 7.64 9.29
N GLY A 198 -0.89 7.82 8.83
CA GLY A 198 -0.33 7.12 7.68
C GLY A 198 0.85 6.24 8.10
N LEU A 199 0.87 4.99 7.68
CA LEU A 199 1.98 4.05 7.87
C LEU A 199 2.41 3.55 6.49
N HIS A 200 3.70 3.67 6.16
CA HIS A 200 4.21 3.21 4.87
C HIS A 200 5.51 2.42 5.05
N ALA A 201 5.46 1.11 4.79
CA ALA A 201 6.64 0.27 4.71
C ALA A 201 7.19 0.29 3.28
N VAL A 202 8.48 0.59 3.10
CA VAL A 202 9.10 0.77 1.78
C VAL A 202 10.32 -0.12 1.61
N SER A 203 10.46 -0.76 0.45
CA SER A 203 11.63 -1.58 0.09
C SER A 203 12.85 -0.70 -0.26
N ILE A 204 14.03 -1.05 0.26
CA ILE A 204 15.31 -0.42 -0.06
C ILE A 204 15.86 -0.94 -1.39
N ASP A 205 15.77 -2.24 -1.60
CA ASP A 205 16.58 -2.96 -2.60
C ASP A 205 15.87 -3.21 -3.92
N GLU A 206 14.64 -2.71 -4.10
CA GLU A 206 13.92 -2.80 -5.38
C GLU A 206 14.56 -1.92 -6.45
N GLN A 207 14.93 -2.53 -7.58
CA GLN A 207 15.66 -1.87 -8.68
C GLN A 207 14.87 -1.80 -9.99
N ARG A 208 13.73 -2.48 -10.11
CA ARG A 208 12.92 -2.43 -11.34
C ARG A 208 12.29 -1.06 -11.45
N LYS A 209 12.62 -0.32 -12.51
CA LYS A 209 12.14 1.06 -12.71
C LYS A 209 10.61 1.19 -12.74
N VAL A 210 9.91 0.14 -13.18
CA VAL A 210 8.44 0.09 -13.19
C VAL A 210 7.82 -0.08 -11.79
N PHE A 211 8.61 -0.45 -10.80
CA PHE A 211 8.24 -0.53 -9.37
C PHE A 211 8.90 0.60 -8.56
N ASP A 212 9.13 1.76 -9.19
CA ASP A 212 9.60 2.94 -8.46
C ASP A 212 8.56 3.35 -7.42
N VAL A 213 9.04 3.66 -6.22
CA VAL A 213 8.17 3.94 -5.08
C VAL A 213 7.49 5.29 -5.26
N THR A 214 6.24 5.39 -4.82
CA THR A 214 5.61 6.68 -4.54
C THR A 214 5.61 6.91 -3.04
N PRO A 215 6.55 7.73 -2.51
CA PRO A 215 6.60 8.04 -1.10
C PRO A 215 5.27 8.62 -0.59
N MET A 216 5.03 8.47 0.71
CA MET A 216 4.08 9.33 1.41
C MET A 216 4.83 10.58 1.89
N ASP A 217 4.15 11.74 1.90
CA ASP A 217 4.74 13.07 2.08
C ASP A 217 5.88 13.12 3.13
N LYS A 218 7.01 13.72 2.73
CA LYS A 218 8.27 13.82 3.49
C LYS A 218 8.20 14.77 4.70
N SER A 219 7.05 15.38 4.97
CA SER A 219 6.91 16.46 5.98
C SER A 219 5.71 16.38 6.92
N ASP A 220 4.78 15.45 6.70
CA ASP A 220 3.58 15.33 7.55
C ASP A 220 3.89 14.49 8.81
N LEU A 221 3.71 15.10 9.99
CA LEU A 221 3.89 14.43 11.28
C LEU A 221 2.92 13.26 11.50
N LYS A 222 1.84 13.17 10.71
CA LYS A 222 0.88 12.07 10.76
C LYS A 222 1.35 10.82 10.02
N VAL A 223 2.42 10.91 9.22
CA VAL A 223 2.95 9.82 8.40
C VAL A 223 4.23 9.26 9.01
N LEU A 224 4.25 7.95 9.20
CA LEU A 224 5.44 7.19 9.52
C LEU A 224 5.82 6.32 8.32
N GLU A 225 6.78 6.81 7.52
CA GLU A 225 7.41 6.04 6.45
C GLU A 225 8.71 5.39 6.95
N VAL A 226 8.81 4.07 6.81
CA VAL A 226 9.93 3.25 7.29
C VAL A 226 10.43 2.35 6.17
N TRP A 227 11.74 2.30 6.01
CA TRP A 227 12.42 1.57 4.94
C TRP A 227 12.98 0.23 5.45
N PHE A 228 12.77 -0.82 4.67
CA PHE A 228 13.00 -2.23 4.99
C PHE A 228 13.94 -2.86 3.95
N PRO A 229 14.76 -3.85 4.36
CA PRO A 229 15.63 -4.57 3.45
C PRO A 229 14.81 -5.47 2.51
N GLY A 230 15.39 -5.78 1.36
CA GLY A 230 14.82 -6.63 0.34
C GLY A 230 14.03 -5.86 -0.72
N VAL A 231 13.50 -6.62 -1.68
CA VAL A 231 12.77 -6.12 -2.86
C VAL A 231 11.28 -5.92 -2.56
N HIS A 232 10.47 -5.56 -3.56
CA HIS A 232 9.04 -5.32 -3.42
C HIS A 232 8.29 -6.41 -2.62
N GLY A 233 8.52 -7.69 -2.94
CA GLY A 233 7.92 -8.83 -2.24
C GLY A 233 8.47 -9.06 -0.83
N SER A 234 9.70 -8.62 -0.54
CA SER A 234 10.28 -8.65 0.80
C SER A 234 9.62 -7.67 1.78
N VAL A 235 8.75 -6.78 1.28
CA VAL A 235 7.96 -5.85 2.12
C VAL A 235 6.48 -6.18 2.06
N GLY A 236 5.96 -6.56 0.89
CA GLY A 236 4.53 -6.87 0.73
C GLY A 236 4.14 -8.33 0.91
N GLY A 237 5.09 -9.26 0.89
CA GLY A 237 4.84 -10.71 0.89
C GLY A 237 4.47 -11.24 -0.49
N GLY A 238 3.85 -12.43 -0.52
CA GLY A 238 3.45 -13.12 -1.75
C GLY A 238 4.41 -14.22 -2.23
N SER A 239 5.49 -14.50 -1.50
CA SER A 239 6.38 -15.63 -1.81
C SER A 239 7.08 -16.19 -0.57
N GLN A 240 7.38 -17.49 -0.61
CA GLN A 240 8.14 -18.17 0.46
C GLN A 240 9.53 -17.58 0.64
N GLU A 241 10.22 -17.38 -0.49
CA GLU A 241 11.62 -16.98 -0.55
C GLU A 241 11.89 -15.65 0.16
N GLN A 242 10.86 -14.81 0.33
CA GLN A 242 10.99 -13.47 0.90
C GLN A 242 10.16 -13.28 2.16
N SER A 243 9.48 -14.35 2.62
CA SER A 243 8.50 -14.32 3.72
C SER A 243 9.08 -13.81 5.02
N GLY A 244 10.32 -14.18 5.36
CA GLY A 244 10.98 -13.73 6.59
C GLY A 244 11.18 -12.22 6.69
N LEU A 245 11.50 -11.57 5.56
CA LEU A 245 11.59 -10.11 5.50
C LEU A 245 10.22 -9.45 5.44
N SER A 246 9.26 -10.02 4.69
CA SER A 246 7.91 -9.44 4.63
C SER A 246 7.19 -9.52 5.97
N ASP A 247 7.45 -10.57 6.76
CA ASP A 247 6.91 -10.74 8.10
C ASP A 247 7.48 -9.68 9.07
N CYS A 248 8.69 -9.17 8.85
CA CYS A 248 9.19 -8.00 9.57
C CYS A 248 8.30 -6.76 9.31
N ALA A 249 7.92 -6.53 8.06
CA ALA A 249 7.09 -5.39 7.67
C ALA A 249 5.63 -5.54 8.13
N LEU A 250 5.11 -6.78 8.19
CA LEU A 250 3.81 -7.09 8.78
C LEU A 250 3.80 -6.80 10.28
N GLN A 251 4.76 -7.38 11.02
CA GLN A 251 4.87 -7.18 12.47
C GLN A 251 5.00 -5.69 12.80
N TRP A 252 5.84 -4.96 12.05
CA TRP A 252 5.98 -3.52 12.23
C TRP A 252 4.67 -2.76 12.05
N MET A 253 3.85 -3.12 11.05
CA MET A 253 2.55 -2.49 10.81
C MET A 253 1.63 -2.72 12.01
N MET A 254 1.50 -3.97 12.46
CA MET A 254 0.64 -4.36 13.60
C MET A 254 1.10 -3.68 14.89
N ASP A 255 2.39 -3.69 15.17
CA ASP A 255 2.99 -3.04 16.34
C ASP A 255 2.79 -1.53 16.31
N SER A 256 2.91 -0.90 15.14
CA SER A 256 2.72 0.55 14.99
C SER A 256 1.29 0.96 15.28
N ILE A 257 0.31 0.18 14.80
CA ILE A 257 -1.11 0.37 15.09
C ILE A 257 -1.38 0.25 16.60
N GLY A 258 -0.81 -0.79 17.23
CA GLY A 258 -0.91 -0.99 18.68
C GLY A 258 -0.28 0.15 19.48
N LYS A 259 0.92 0.61 19.09
CA LYS A 259 1.63 1.73 19.74
C LYS A 259 0.90 3.06 19.63
N ILE A 260 0.22 3.31 18.50
CA ILE A 260 -0.62 4.51 18.33
C ILE A 260 -1.90 4.41 19.20
N GLY A 261 -2.35 3.18 19.51
CA GLY A 261 -3.53 2.95 20.35
C GLY A 261 -4.85 3.07 19.58
N LEU A 262 -4.88 2.64 18.31
CA LEU A 262 -6.07 2.78 17.46
C LEU A 262 -7.21 1.79 17.78
N GLY A 263 -6.98 0.79 18.63
CA GLY A 263 -8.01 -0.19 19.01
C GLY A 263 -8.36 -1.21 17.92
N LEU A 264 -7.76 -1.15 16.73
CA LEU A 264 -7.83 -2.24 15.75
C LEU A 264 -7.01 -3.43 16.26
N GLU A 265 -7.70 -4.50 16.64
CA GLU A 265 -7.07 -5.69 17.22
C GLU A 265 -6.89 -6.81 16.19
N PHE A 266 -5.82 -7.58 16.40
CA PHE A 266 -5.44 -8.69 15.56
C PHE A 266 -5.29 -9.99 16.38
N ASP A 267 -5.56 -11.12 15.75
CA ASP A 267 -5.25 -12.48 16.18
C ASP A 267 -4.21 -13.08 15.20
N PRO A 268 -2.91 -12.98 15.50
CA PRO A 268 -1.86 -13.55 14.65
C PRO A 268 -1.99 -15.07 14.44
N SER A 269 -2.68 -15.79 15.34
CA SER A 269 -2.86 -17.24 15.20
C SER A 269 -3.80 -17.63 14.06
N ALA A 270 -4.61 -16.67 13.57
CA ALA A 270 -5.45 -16.84 12.40
C ALA A 270 -4.67 -16.82 11.07
N ILE A 271 -3.37 -16.49 11.08
CA ILE A 271 -2.49 -16.54 9.92
C ILE A 271 -1.89 -17.97 9.82
N PRO A 272 -2.29 -18.81 8.86
CA PRO A 272 -1.86 -20.22 8.83
C PRO A 272 -0.34 -20.39 8.63
N THR A 273 0.29 -19.44 7.93
CA THR A 273 1.74 -19.42 7.72
C THR A 273 2.51 -18.89 8.93
N GLY A 274 1.82 -18.29 9.91
CA GLY A 274 2.43 -17.55 11.00
C GLY A 274 3.12 -16.25 10.57
N ILE A 275 3.84 -15.67 11.52
CA ILE A 275 4.73 -14.52 11.33
C ILE A 275 6.14 -15.00 11.73
N ASN A 276 6.94 -15.41 10.75
CA ASN A 276 8.24 -16.03 10.96
C ASN A 276 9.35 -15.08 10.50
N ILE A 277 9.76 -14.18 11.39
CA ILE A 277 10.80 -13.19 11.10
C ILE A 277 12.14 -13.88 10.84
N ASP A 278 12.74 -13.59 9.69
CA ASP A 278 14.10 -13.97 9.34
C ASP A 278 14.80 -12.78 8.67
N TYR A 279 15.76 -12.18 9.39
CA TYR A 279 16.52 -11.03 8.92
C TYR A 279 17.61 -11.41 7.90
N GLU A 280 17.98 -12.68 7.80
CA GLU A 280 19.11 -13.20 7.02
C GLU A 280 18.68 -13.89 5.73
N ILE A 281 17.39 -14.23 5.60
CA ILE A 281 16.82 -14.84 4.39
C ILE A 281 17.29 -14.12 3.12
N ASP A 282 17.73 -14.89 2.13
CA ASP A 282 18.15 -14.34 0.86
C ASP A 282 16.94 -13.77 0.11
N PHE A 283 17.19 -12.77 -0.74
CA PHE A 283 16.19 -12.30 -1.69
C PHE A 283 16.84 -12.16 -3.05
N ASN A 284 16.08 -12.47 -4.10
CA ASN A 284 16.54 -12.35 -5.46
C ASN A 284 16.13 -11.00 -6.06
N ASN A 285 17.10 -10.31 -6.65
CA ASN A 285 16.91 -9.07 -7.40
C ASN A 285 16.88 -9.32 -8.93
N ASP A 286 16.68 -10.56 -9.37
CA ASP A 286 16.60 -10.89 -10.80
C ASP A 286 15.42 -10.15 -11.43
N LEU A 287 15.79 -9.23 -12.30
CA LEU A 287 14.87 -8.39 -13.04
C LEU A 287 14.03 -9.20 -14.03
N GLY A 288 14.43 -10.43 -14.39
CA GLY A 288 13.68 -11.31 -15.29
C GLY A 288 13.27 -10.60 -16.59
N LEU A 289 11.99 -10.66 -16.94
CA LEU A 289 11.41 -9.96 -18.10
C LEU A 289 11.43 -8.42 -17.97
N PHE A 290 11.61 -7.87 -16.77
CA PHE A 290 11.66 -6.42 -16.53
C PHE A 290 13.01 -5.79 -16.86
N LYS A 291 14.04 -6.56 -17.26
CA LYS A 291 15.34 -6.03 -17.73
C LYS A 291 15.17 -4.97 -18.83
N PHE A 292 14.19 -5.15 -19.71
CA PHE A 292 13.89 -4.23 -20.81
C PHE A 292 13.20 -2.93 -20.38
N THR A 293 12.71 -2.86 -19.14
CA THR A 293 12.04 -1.66 -18.60
C THR A 293 13.03 -0.69 -17.92
N GLY A 294 14.28 -1.11 -17.78
CA GLY A 294 15.35 -0.36 -17.13
C GLY A 294 15.41 -0.58 -15.62
N THR A 295 16.56 -0.24 -15.04
CA THR A 295 16.80 -0.26 -13.61
C THR A 295 16.88 1.16 -13.05
N LYS A 296 16.49 1.31 -11.79
CA LYS A 296 16.62 2.54 -11.01
C LYS A 296 16.75 2.17 -9.54
N GLU A 297 17.82 2.60 -8.90
CA GLU A 297 17.90 2.56 -7.43
C GLU A 297 16.95 3.58 -6.81
N ARG A 298 16.31 3.21 -5.70
CA ARG A 298 15.40 4.11 -5.00
C ARG A 298 16.17 5.21 -4.29
N GLU A 299 15.64 6.43 -4.38
CA GLU A 299 16.19 7.59 -3.72
C GLU A 299 15.78 7.62 -2.24
N ILE A 300 16.72 7.33 -1.35
CA ILE A 300 16.52 7.36 0.09
C ILE A 300 17.10 8.67 0.62
N SER A 301 16.28 9.47 1.32
CA SER A 301 16.72 10.69 2.00
C SER A 301 17.18 10.38 3.43
N ASP A 302 18.14 11.15 3.95
CA ASP A 302 18.60 11.13 5.36
C ASP A 302 17.49 11.37 6.41
N LYS A 303 16.31 11.81 5.96
CA LYS A 303 15.13 12.04 6.81
C LYS A 303 14.34 10.77 7.07
N PHE A 304 14.47 9.76 6.21
CA PHE A 304 13.71 8.54 6.34
C PHE A 304 14.22 7.66 7.46
N ARG A 305 13.32 6.83 7.99
CA ARG A 305 13.63 5.91 9.09
C ARG A 305 13.94 4.55 8.50
N LEU A 306 15.03 3.94 8.96
CA LEU A 306 15.33 2.54 8.66
C LEU A 306 14.72 1.66 9.74
N HIS A 307 14.09 0.56 9.34
CA HIS A 307 13.60 -0.44 10.28
C HIS A 307 14.77 -1.15 10.97
N GLU A 308 14.51 -1.75 12.14
CA GLU A 308 15.49 -2.54 12.87
C GLU A 308 16.02 -3.72 12.04
N SER A 309 15.20 -4.31 11.16
CA SER A 309 15.64 -5.37 10.25
C SER A 309 16.80 -4.97 9.35
N VAL A 310 16.94 -3.68 9.00
CA VAL A 310 18.11 -3.19 8.25
C VAL A 310 19.38 -3.28 9.11
N ARG A 311 19.27 -2.93 10.39
CA ARG A 311 20.38 -3.00 11.36
C ARG A 311 20.78 -4.44 11.62
N GLU A 312 19.80 -5.28 11.91
CA GLU A 312 19.98 -6.71 12.15
C GLU A 312 20.62 -7.41 10.96
N ARG A 313 20.15 -7.11 9.74
CA ARG A 313 20.76 -7.64 8.51
C ARG A 313 22.17 -7.10 8.29
N TRP A 314 22.42 -5.81 8.47
CA TRP A 314 23.77 -5.23 8.34
C TRP A 314 24.80 -5.88 9.27
N LEU A 315 24.38 -6.23 10.49
CA LEU A 315 25.21 -6.87 11.52
C LEU A 315 25.46 -8.36 11.29
N ARG A 316 24.54 -9.07 10.63
CA ARG A 316 24.64 -10.52 10.41
C ARG A 316 25.13 -10.90 9.00
N ARG A 317 24.86 -10.04 8.00
CA ARG A 317 25.19 -10.26 6.59
C ARG A 317 26.25 -9.25 6.11
N PRO A 318 27.52 -9.68 5.94
CA PRO A 318 28.59 -8.84 5.40
C PRO A 318 28.33 -8.37 3.96
N ASP A 319 27.60 -9.16 3.18
CA ASP A 319 27.25 -8.92 1.78
C ASP A 319 26.09 -7.93 1.59
N TYR A 320 25.34 -7.61 2.65
CA TYR A 320 24.25 -6.65 2.58
C TYR A 320 24.74 -5.21 2.76
N ARG A 321 25.13 -4.54 1.67
CA ARG A 321 25.62 -3.15 1.65
C ARG A 321 24.95 -2.32 0.52
N PRO A 322 23.64 -2.04 0.62
CA PRO A 322 22.92 -1.29 -0.41
C PRO A 322 23.56 0.09 -0.68
N SER A 323 23.89 0.34 -1.95
CA SER A 323 24.59 1.54 -2.44
C SER A 323 23.76 2.82 -2.32
N ASN A 324 22.44 2.69 -2.31
CA ASN A 324 21.50 3.81 -2.24
C ASN A 324 21.22 4.31 -0.82
N LEU A 325 21.85 3.72 0.20
CA LEU A 325 21.75 4.23 1.57
C LEU A 325 22.58 5.52 1.73
N PRO A 326 21.99 6.58 2.33
CA PRO A 326 22.73 7.80 2.61
C PRO A 326 23.89 7.59 3.58
N LYS A 327 24.97 8.37 3.39
CA LYS A 327 26.19 8.27 4.21
C LYS A 327 25.92 8.33 5.71
N LYS A 328 24.97 9.16 6.15
CA LYS A 328 24.58 9.28 7.56
C LYS A 328 24.07 7.96 8.13
N HIS A 329 23.23 7.25 7.36
CA HIS A 329 22.71 5.94 7.77
C HIS A 329 23.83 4.90 7.79
N VAL A 330 24.68 4.87 6.76
CA VAL A 330 25.83 3.96 6.68
C VAL A 330 26.78 4.16 7.87
N SER A 331 27.14 5.40 8.20
CA SER A 331 28.00 5.69 9.36
C SER A 331 27.40 5.18 10.66
N ARG A 332 26.09 5.35 10.87
CA ARG A 332 25.39 4.85 12.06
C ARG A 332 25.38 3.31 12.12
N LEU A 333 25.21 2.65 10.98
CA LEU A 333 25.23 1.18 10.90
C LEU A 333 26.63 0.62 11.17
N ASN A 334 27.69 1.27 10.66
CA ASN A 334 29.07 0.87 10.92
C ASN A 334 29.47 1.04 12.39
N GLN A 335 29.07 2.13 13.04
CA GLN A 335 29.30 2.32 14.48
C GLN A 335 28.69 1.19 15.32
N LEU A 336 27.52 0.68 14.93
CA LEU A 336 26.89 -0.46 15.62
C LEU A 336 27.67 -1.76 15.40
N LEU A 337 28.22 -1.96 14.20
CA LEU A 337 29.05 -3.12 13.88
C LEU A 337 30.34 -3.12 14.71
N GLU A 338 31.01 -1.98 14.82
CA GLU A 338 32.20 -1.79 15.65
C GLU A 338 31.90 -2.07 17.14
N GLN A 339 30.79 -1.55 17.68
CA GLN A 339 30.38 -1.81 19.07
C GLN A 339 30.09 -3.28 19.35
N LYS A 340 29.59 -4.03 18.36
CA LYS A 340 29.35 -5.47 18.48
C LYS A 340 30.65 -6.29 18.45
N GLN A 341 31.67 -5.83 17.71
CA GLN A 341 32.97 -6.50 17.64
C GLN A 341 33.84 -6.27 18.89
N GLN A 342 33.53 -5.26 19.69
CA GLN A 342 34.23 -4.95 20.95
C GLN A 342 33.63 -5.63 22.20
N LYS A 343 32.48 -6.31 22.05
CA LYS A 343 31.81 -7.10 23.09
C LYS A 343 31.97 -8.58 22.77
#